data_AF-A0A9D6N6G7-F1
#
_entry.id   AF-A0A9D6N6G7-F1
#
_cell.length_a   1.000
_cell.length_b   1.000
_cell.length_c   1.000
_cell.angle_alpha   90.00
_cell.angle_beta   90.00
_cell.angle_gamma   90.00
#
_symmetry.space_group_name_H-M   'P 1'
#
loop_
_entity.id
_entity.type
_entity.pdbx_description
1 polymer ?
#
loop_
_entity_poly.entity_id
_entity_poly.type
_entity_poly.pdbx_seq_one_letter_code
_entity_poly.pdbx_strand_id
1 'polypeptide(L)'
;MIEVNLELMTRAAREAVAQGNDSPLVLSVATWGRGCRPAMLRELERYRYASGFNGSIVAVVPRERAGELLGDAGWSDPGTPGPGNFQAVGVAFKRCFSERLPL
;
A
#
# COMPACT_ATOMS: atom_id res chain seq x y z
N MET A 1 -2.08 -4.06 16.91
CA MET A 1 -1.71 -5.06 15.87
C MET A 1 -1.83 -4.53 14.43
N ILE A 2 -2.74 -3.57 14.16
CA ILE A 2 -2.68 -2.70 12.97
C ILE A 2 -1.49 -1.73 13.04
N GLU A 3 -1.10 -1.31 14.25
CA GLU A 3 -0.01 -0.32 14.45
C GLU A 3 1.33 -0.78 13.87
N VAL A 4 1.66 -2.07 13.92
CA VAL A 4 2.93 -2.58 13.35
C VAL A 4 2.97 -2.38 11.83
N ASN A 5 1.86 -2.65 11.13
CA ASN A 5 1.79 -2.41 9.69
C ASN A 5 1.75 -0.90 9.39
N LEU A 6 1.12 -0.10 10.24
CA LEU A 6 1.09 1.34 10.12
C LEU A 6 2.51 1.95 10.24
N GLU A 7 3.26 1.58 11.27
CA GLU A 7 4.66 2.00 11.45
C GLU A 7 5.53 1.62 10.25
N LEU A 8 5.36 0.39 9.75
CA LEU A 8 6.10 -0.10 8.60
C LEU A 8 5.74 0.67 7.31
N MET A 9 4.47 0.99 7.12
CA MET A 9 4.01 1.81 6.00
C MET A 9 4.55 3.24 6.08
N THR A 10 4.50 3.87 7.26
CA THR A 10 5.05 5.22 7.48
C THR A 10 6.55 5.25 7.20
N ARG A 11 7.28 4.23 7.63
CA ARG A 11 8.71 4.09 7.32
C ARG A 11 8.94 3.95 5.81
N ALA A 12 8.18 3.09 5.14
CA ALA A 12 8.27 2.92 3.69
C ALA A 12 7.99 4.23 2.94
N ALA A 13 7.01 5.01 3.41
CA ALA A 13 6.69 6.33 2.85
C ALA A 13 7.84 7.32 3.02
N ARG A 14 8.43 7.42 4.21
CA ARG A 14 9.58 8.30 4.49
C ARG A 14 10.79 7.96 3.62
N GLU A 15 11.10 6.68 3.49
CA GLU A 15 12.22 6.23 2.66
C GLU A 15 11.97 6.50 1.17
N ALA A 16 10.73 6.33 0.70
CA ALA A 16 10.35 6.68 -0.67
C ALA A 16 10.48 8.19 -0.95
N VAL A 17 10.06 9.04 -0.02
CA VAL A 17 10.26 10.51 -0.12
C VAL A 17 11.74 10.85 -0.16
N ALA A 18 12.56 10.23 0.70
CA ALA A 18 14.01 10.44 0.67
C ALA A 18 14.67 10.01 -0.65
N GLN A 19 14.02 9.14 -1.42
CA GLN A 19 14.44 8.69 -2.75
C GLN A 19 13.85 9.53 -3.90
N GLY A 20 13.13 10.61 -3.59
CA GLY A 20 12.54 11.52 -4.59
C GLY A 20 11.11 11.17 -5.01
N ASN A 21 10.42 10.27 -4.31
CA ASN A 21 8.99 10.06 -4.50
C ASN A 21 8.20 11.03 -3.60
N ASP A 22 7.84 12.19 -4.13
CA ASP A 22 7.17 13.27 -3.38
C ASP A 22 5.76 12.90 -2.86
N SER A 23 5.16 11.82 -3.36
CA SER A 23 3.81 11.41 -2.94
C SER A 23 3.62 9.90 -2.96
N PRO A 24 4.26 9.18 -2.03
CA PRO A 24 4.25 7.74 -2.03
C PRO A 24 2.84 7.19 -1.78
N LEU A 25 2.52 6.14 -2.52
CA LEU A 25 1.35 5.31 -2.31
C LEU A 25 1.81 3.98 -1.72
N VAL A 26 1.46 3.75 -0.46
CA VAL A 26 1.91 2.59 0.30
C VAL A 26 0.76 1.63 0.50
N LEU A 27 0.95 0.39 0.07
CA LEU A 27 -0.04 -0.68 0.20
C LEU A 27 0.36 -1.61 1.34
N SER A 28 -0.63 -2.07 2.12
CA SER A 28 -0.53 -3.22 3.01
C SER A 28 -1.56 -4.26 2.62
N VAL A 29 -1.11 -5.41 2.13
CA VAL A 29 -1.96 -6.42 1.51
C VAL A 29 -1.77 -7.76 2.18
N ALA A 30 -2.83 -8.34 2.75
CA ALA A 30 -2.78 -9.68 3.32
C ALA A 30 -2.44 -10.73 2.24
N THR A 31 -1.46 -11.60 2.52
CA THR A 31 -1.04 -12.64 1.55
C THR A 31 -1.90 -13.91 1.60
N TRP A 32 -2.87 -13.97 2.51
CA TRP A 32 -3.79 -15.10 2.65
C TRP A 32 -5.21 -14.65 3.00
N GLY A 33 -6.14 -15.59 2.97
CA GLY A 33 -7.55 -15.36 3.28
C GLY A 33 -8.36 -14.87 2.07
N ARG A 34 -9.60 -14.43 2.33
CA ARG A 34 -10.51 -13.99 1.26
C ARG A 34 -9.97 -12.69 0.64
N GLY A 35 -9.78 -12.69 -0.68
CA GLY A 35 -9.34 -11.50 -1.42
C GLY A 35 -7.84 -11.36 -1.59
N CYS A 36 -7.05 -12.29 -1.06
CA CYS A 36 -5.73 -12.57 -1.59
C CYS A 36 -5.88 -12.98 -3.07
N ARG A 37 -5.25 -12.22 -3.98
CA ARG A 37 -5.22 -12.49 -5.42
C ARG A 37 -3.78 -12.84 -5.80
N PRO A 38 -3.47 -14.09 -6.17
CA PRO A 38 -2.09 -14.51 -6.46
C PRO A 38 -1.39 -13.66 -7.52
N ALA A 39 -2.11 -13.23 -8.56
CA ALA A 39 -1.57 -12.34 -9.59
C ALA A 39 -1.15 -10.97 -9.01
N MET A 40 -2.02 -10.36 -8.19
CA MET A 40 -1.71 -9.10 -7.49
C MET A 40 -0.52 -9.28 -6.55
N LEU A 41 -0.45 -10.37 -5.78
CA LEU A 41 0.69 -10.61 -4.88
C LEU A 41 2.00 -10.75 -5.65
N ARG A 42 2.02 -11.50 -6.75
CA ARG A 42 3.22 -11.65 -7.61
C ARG A 42 3.71 -10.32 -8.16
N GLU A 43 2.80 -9.43 -8.55
CA GLU A 43 3.18 -8.10 -8.99
C GLU A 43 3.64 -7.22 -7.84
N LEU A 44 3.01 -7.29 -6.67
CA LEU A 44 3.41 -6.55 -5.47
C LEU A 44 4.81 -6.93 -4.97
N GLU A 45 5.27 -8.15 -5.21
CA GLU A 45 6.65 -8.56 -4.88
C GLU A 45 7.70 -7.65 -5.54
N ARG A 46 7.42 -7.10 -6.73
CA ARG A 46 8.34 -6.17 -7.43
C ARG A 46 8.47 -4.82 -6.72
N TYR A 47 7.46 -4.44 -5.94
CA TYR A 47 7.35 -3.18 -5.21
C TYR A 47 7.50 -3.37 -3.71
N ARG A 48 7.81 -4.60 -3.28
CA ARG A 48 7.86 -4.97 -1.87
C ARG A 48 8.91 -4.13 -1.18
N TYR A 49 8.47 -3.45 -0.13
CA TYR A 49 9.34 -2.85 0.84
C TYR A 49 9.70 -3.86 1.94
N ALA A 50 8.69 -4.51 2.51
CA ALA A 50 8.89 -5.49 3.59
C ALA A 50 7.70 -6.45 3.73
N SER A 51 7.91 -7.51 4.51
CA SER A 51 6.81 -8.31 5.08
C SER A 51 6.25 -7.61 6.31
N GLY A 52 4.95 -7.34 6.33
CA GLY A 52 4.25 -6.85 7.50
C GLY A 52 3.74 -7.98 8.40
N PHE A 53 3.12 -7.57 9.50
CA PHE A 53 2.49 -8.43 10.47
C PHE A 53 1.31 -9.21 9.86
N ASN A 54 1.07 -10.44 10.36
CA ASN A 54 0.05 -11.36 9.85
C ASN A 54 0.23 -11.63 8.34
N GLY A 55 1.50 -11.72 7.92
CA GLY A 55 1.95 -11.93 6.55
C GLY A 55 1.25 -11.06 5.53
N SER A 56 1.20 -9.76 5.81
CA SER A 56 0.96 -8.79 4.77
C SER A 56 2.23 -8.51 3.98
N ILE A 57 2.09 -8.08 2.74
CA ILE A 57 3.14 -7.38 2.01
C ILE A 57 2.93 -5.90 2.24
N VAL A 58 3.98 -5.19 2.64
CA VAL A 58 4.05 -3.73 2.56
C VAL A 58 4.85 -3.36 1.33
N ALA A 59 4.25 -2.55 0.44
CA ALA A 59 4.82 -2.18 -0.84
C ALA A 59 4.63 -0.69 -1.13
N VAL A 60 5.62 -0.06 -1.76
CA VAL A 60 5.51 1.31 -2.28
C VAL A 60 5.24 1.21 -3.78
N VAL A 61 4.05 1.56 -4.20
CA VAL A 61 3.55 1.24 -5.55
C VAL A 61 3.36 2.52 -6.36
N PRO A 62 3.80 2.58 -7.62
CA PRO A 62 3.47 3.70 -8.50
C PRO A 62 1.95 3.80 -8.68
N ARG A 63 1.40 5.03 -8.66
CA ARG A 63 -0.06 5.26 -8.69
C ARG A 63 -0.70 4.67 -9.94
N GLU A 64 -0.03 4.79 -11.08
CA GLU A 64 -0.44 4.22 -12.36
C GLU A 64 -0.60 2.70 -12.31
N ARG A 65 0.18 2.01 -11.46
CA ARG A 65 0.10 0.56 -11.27
C ARG A 65 -0.97 0.19 -10.24
N ALA A 66 -1.23 1.04 -9.25
CA ALA A 66 -2.18 0.74 -8.19
C ALA A 66 -3.62 0.61 -8.68
N GLY A 67 -4.02 1.39 -9.70
CA GLY A 67 -5.35 1.26 -10.32
C GLY A 67 -5.57 -0.13 -10.92
N GLU A 68 -4.58 -0.64 -11.67
CA GLU A 68 -4.63 -2.00 -12.23
C GLU A 68 -4.62 -3.06 -11.14
N LEU A 69 -3.80 -2.88 -10.10
CA LEU A 69 -3.68 -3.85 -9.02
C LEU A 69 -4.94 -3.90 -8.16
N LEU A 70 -5.57 -2.77 -7.88
CA LEU A 70 -6.64 -2.65 -6.89
C LEU A 70 -8.04 -2.47 -7.47
N GLY A 71 -8.18 -2.30 -8.79
CA GLY A 71 -9.46 -2.03 -9.47
C GLY A 71 -10.57 -3.02 -9.09
N ASP A 72 -10.31 -4.33 -9.15
CA ASP A 72 -11.33 -5.34 -8.78
C ASP A 72 -11.68 -5.35 -7.28
N ALA A 73 -10.84 -4.74 -6.44
CA ALA A 73 -11.08 -4.59 -5.01
C ALA A 73 -11.84 -3.30 -4.65
N GLY A 74 -12.29 -2.55 -5.67
CA GLY A 74 -13.11 -1.36 -5.54
C GLY A 74 -12.33 -0.12 -5.13
N TRP A 75 -11.02 -0.09 -5.35
CA TRP A 75 -10.22 1.10 -5.10
C TRP A 75 -10.35 2.11 -6.24
N SER A 76 -10.58 3.36 -5.87
CA SER A 76 -10.49 4.53 -6.75
C SER A 76 -9.38 5.43 -6.23
N ASP A 77 -8.53 5.96 -7.11
CA ASP A 77 -7.46 6.87 -6.70
C ASP A 77 -8.06 8.14 -6.07
N PRO A 78 -7.81 8.43 -4.78
CA PRO A 78 -8.27 9.65 -4.13
C PRO A 78 -7.44 10.88 -4.52
N GLY A 79 -6.51 10.73 -5.47
CA GLY A 79 -5.58 11.75 -5.92
C GLY A 79 -4.31 11.82 -5.07
N THR A 80 -3.40 12.69 -5.48
CA THR A 80 -2.14 12.98 -4.78
C THR A 80 -2.46 13.67 -3.43
N PRO A 81 -2.08 13.11 -2.28
CA PRO A 81 -2.15 13.78 -1.00
C PRO A 81 -1.30 15.06 -1.01
N GLY A 82 -1.71 16.04 -0.21
CA GLY A 82 -0.96 17.29 -0.06
C GLY A 82 0.42 17.09 0.57
N PRO A 83 1.28 18.12 0.56
CA PRO A 83 2.62 18.06 1.13
C PRO A 83 2.62 17.51 2.56
N GLY A 84 3.65 16.72 2.91
CA GLY A 84 3.77 16.14 4.25
C GLY A 84 2.81 14.99 4.55
N ASN A 85 2.12 14.46 3.54
CA ASN A 85 1.24 13.30 3.68
C ASN A 85 1.55 12.23 2.62
N PHE A 86 1.20 10.99 2.92
CA PHE A 86 1.23 9.88 1.97
C PHE A 86 -0.13 9.19 1.90
N GLN A 87 -0.35 8.44 0.83
CA GLN A 87 -1.57 7.65 0.67
C GLN A 87 -1.31 6.23 1.14
N ALA A 88 -2.01 5.80 2.19
CA ALA A 88 -2.02 4.43 2.64
C ALA A 88 -3.22 3.68 2.07
N VAL A 89 -3.00 2.41 1.68
CA VAL A 89 -4.06 1.52 1.22
C VAL A 89 -3.93 0.15 1.88
N GLY A 90 -4.90 -0.21 2.71
CA GLY A 90 -5.06 -1.56 3.23
C GLY A 90 -5.94 -2.40 2.32
N VAL A 91 -5.54 -3.64 2.03
CA VAL A 91 -6.38 -4.60 1.28
C VAL A 91 -6.60 -5.85 2.12
N ALA A 92 -7.86 -6.08 2.48
CA ALA A 92 -8.30 -7.25 3.23
C ALA A 92 -9.72 -7.65 2.83
N PHE A 93 -10.03 -8.94 2.83
CA PHE A 93 -11.41 -9.43 2.59
C PHE A 93 -12.05 -8.94 1.27
N LYS A 94 -11.25 -8.80 0.20
CA LYS A 94 -11.65 -8.21 -1.11
C LYS A 94 -12.09 -6.74 -1.04
N ARG A 95 -11.71 -6.02 0.01
CA ARG A 95 -12.00 -4.60 0.18
C ARG A 95 -10.71 -3.81 0.31
N CYS A 96 -10.74 -2.62 -0.26
CA CYS A 96 -9.73 -1.61 -0.07
C CYS A 96 -10.18 -0.60 0.98
N PHE A 97 -9.25 -0.22 1.85
CA PHE A 97 -9.38 0.88 2.80
C PHE A 97 -8.27 1.87 2.47
N SER A 98 -8.63 3.11 2.18
CA SER A 98 -7.69 4.15 1.76
C SER A 98 -7.72 5.28 2.76
N GLU A 99 -6.56 5.70 3.25
CA GLU A 99 -6.45 6.79 4.23
C GLU A 99 -5.23 7.66 3.91
N ARG A 100 -5.37 8.98 4.11
CA ARG A 100 -4.25 9.92 4.00
C ARG A 100 -3.60 10.03 5.36
N LEU A 101 -2.30 9.77 5.42
CA LEU A 101 -1.54 9.74 6.67
C LEU A 101 -0.41 10.76 6.64
N PRO A 102 -0.04 11.34 7.79
CA PRO A 102 1.11 12.22 7.87
C PRO A 102 2.42 11.44 7.63
N LEU A 103 3.36 12.07 6.94
CA LEU A 103 4.74 11.60 6.80
C LEU A 103 5.53 11.73 8.11
#